data_AF-A0A5B0MGQ6-F1
#
_entry.id   AF-A0A5B0MGQ6-F1
#
_cell.length_a   1.000
_cell.length_b   1.000
_cell.length_c   1.000
_cell.angle_alpha   90.00
_cell.angle_beta   90.00
_cell.angle_gamma   90.00
#
_symmetry.space_group_name_H-M   'P 1'
#
loop_
_entity.id
_entity.type
_entity.pdbx_description
1 polymer ?
#
loop_
_entity_poly.entity_id
_entity_poly.type
_entity_poly.pdbx_seq_one_letter_code
_entity_poly.pdbx_strand_id
1 'polypeptide(L)'
;MLKTALETIPQLTEENYAIWKDKMTALLELRGVLDSLDKDDNTALANDVNAELKLLLILKMDRVTHNNIVTADNRGSAKLLWKAIKDRFASSQSSNRA
;
A
#
# COMPACT_ATOMS: atom_id res chain seq x y z
N MET A 1 10.57 -18.16 -4.80
CA MET A 1 10.15 -17.09 -5.73
C MET A 1 9.37 -15.98 -5.01
N LEU A 2 8.23 -16.25 -4.35
CA LEU A 2 7.46 -15.18 -3.67
C LEU A 2 8.22 -14.48 -2.53
N LYS A 3 8.97 -15.23 -1.71
CA LYS A 3 9.85 -14.68 -0.67
C LYS A 3 10.91 -13.72 -1.24
N THR A 4 11.56 -14.13 -2.33
CA THR A 4 12.55 -13.32 -3.05
C THR A 4 11.92 -12.06 -3.64
N ALA A 5 10.71 -12.16 -4.22
CA ALA A 5 9.99 -10.99 -4.72
C ALA A 5 9.74 -9.98 -3.59
N LEU A 6 9.25 -10.44 -2.43
CA LEU A 6 9.04 -9.61 -1.23
C LEU A 6 10.33 -8.92 -0.76
N GLU A 7 11.47 -9.60 -0.79
CA GLU A 7 12.77 -9.04 -0.39
C GLU A 7 13.24 -7.91 -1.33
N THR A 8 12.86 -7.96 -2.62
CA THR A 8 13.25 -6.95 -3.61
C THR A 8 12.37 -5.69 -3.64
N ILE A 9 11.23 -5.71 -2.94
CA ILE A 9 10.37 -4.52 -2.81
C ILE A 9 11.04 -3.58 -1.80
N PRO A 10 11.41 -2.34 -2.19
CA PRO A 10 12.02 -1.38 -1.27
C PRO A 10 11.04 -1.02 -0.16
N GLN A 11 11.53 -0.44 0.94
CA GLN A 11 10.64 0.30 1.83
C GLN A 11 10.12 1.54 1.10
N LEU A 12 8.83 1.83 1.25
CA LEU A 12 8.20 3.04 0.75
C LEU A 12 8.74 4.22 1.53
N THR A 13 9.28 5.19 0.79
CA THR A 13 9.69 6.50 1.27
C THR A 13 8.99 7.57 0.44
N GLU A 14 9.11 8.83 0.85
CA GLU A 14 8.54 9.97 0.11
C GLU A 14 9.15 10.12 -1.31
N GLU A 15 10.35 9.56 -1.54
CA GLU A 15 11.14 9.75 -2.78
C GLU A 15 11.00 8.61 -3.79
N ASN A 16 10.57 7.41 -3.36
CA ASN A 16 10.64 6.21 -4.18
C ASN A 16 9.27 5.63 -4.58
N TYR A 17 8.19 6.38 -4.38
CA TYR A 17 6.82 5.90 -4.58
C TYR A 17 6.58 5.27 -5.94
N ALA A 18 7.10 5.83 -7.04
CA ALA A 18 6.88 5.27 -8.38
C ALA A 18 7.40 3.81 -8.48
N ILE A 19 8.65 3.59 -8.08
CA ILE A 19 9.28 2.25 -8.10
C ILE A 19 8.59 1.31 -7.11
N TRP A 20 8.25 1.81 -5.93
CA TRP A 20 7.53 1.02 -4.92
C TRP A 20 6.16 0.60 -5.42
N LYS A 21 5.41 1.52 -6.03
CA LYS A 21 4.06 1.31 -6.56
C LYS A 21 4.07 0.22 -7.63
N ASP A 22 4.98 0.28 -8.60
CA ASP A 22 5.05 -0.71 -9.67
C ASP A 22 5.29 -2.12 -9.10
N LYS A 23 6.27 -2.25 -8.21
CA LYS A 23 6.59 -3.54 -7.58
C LYS A 23 5.48 -4.07 -6.66
N MET A 24 4.87 -3.19 -5.87
CA MET A 24 3.78 -3.59 -4.96
C MET A 24 2.53 -3.99 -5.75
N THR A 25 2.18 -3.24 -6.79
CA THR A 25 1.05 -3.55 -7.67
C THR A 25 1.23 -4.93 -8.32
N ALA A 26 2.41 -5.20 -8.91
CA ALA A 26 2.70 -6.52 -9.49
C ALA A 26 2.59 -7.68 -8.47
N LEU A 27 2.98 -7.44 -7.21
CA LEU A 27 2.81 -8.45 -6.15
C LEU A 27 1.33 -8.67 -5.81
N LEU A 28 0.53 -7.61 -5.74
CA LEU A 28 -0.90 -7.70 -5.45
C LEU A 28 -1.70 -8.34 -6.58
N GLU A 29 -1.31 -8.10 -7.84
CA GLU A 29 -1.84 -8.79 -9.03
C GLU A 29 -1.51 -10.28 -8.99
N LEU A 30 -0.24 -10.63 -8.72
CA LEU A 30 0.19 -12.03 -8.60
C LEU A 30 -0.59 -12.78 -7.51
N ARG A 31 -1.02 -12.08 -6.46
CA ARG A 31 -1.83 -12.62 -5.37
C ARG A 31 -3.35 -12.61 -5.64
N GLY A 32 -3.80 -12.01 -6.75
CA GLY A 32 -5.22 -11.91 -7.10
C GLY A 32 -6.04 -10.98 -6.20
N VAL A 33 -5.39 -10.04 -5.50
CA VAL A 33 -6.06 -9.16 -4.51
C VAL A 33 -6.17 -7.70 -4.97
N LEU A 34 -5.48 -7.31 -6.06
CA LEU A 34 -5.45 -5.92 -6.52
C LEU A 34 -6.86 -5.36 -6.77
N ASP A 35 -7.68 -6.06 -7.56
CA ASP A 35 -9.03 -5.59 -7.89
C ASP A 35 -9.88 -5.37 -6.63
N SER A 36 -9.74 -6.23 -5.63
CA SER A 36 -10.47 -6.10 -4.36
C SER A 36 -10.01 -4.90 -3.54
N LEU A 37 -8.72 -4.53 -3.64
CA LEU A 37 -8.17 -3.33 -3.02
C LEU A 37 -8.55 -2.05 -3.76
N ASP A 38 -8.65 -2.10 -5.09
CA ASP A 38 -8.92 -0.94 -5.94
C ASP A 38 -10.41 -0.62 -6.10
N LYS A 39 -11.31 -1.56 -5.82
CA LYS A 39 -12.76 -1.31 -5.79
C LYS A 39 -13.10 -0.16 -4.84
N ASP A 40 -13.73 0.89 -5.36
CA ASP A 40 -14.23 2.01 -4.55
C ASP A 40 -15.60 1.65 -3.94
N ASP A 41 -15.60 0.62 -3.11
CA ASP A 41 -16.75 0.15 -2.35
C ASP A 41 -16.36 -0.16 -0.89
N ASN A 42 -17.37 -0.35 -0.04
CA ASN A 42 -17.18 -0.72 1.36
C ASN A 42 -17.10 -2.23 1.57
N THR A 43 -16.88 -3.02 0.52
CA THR A 43 -16.75 -4.47 0.65
C THR A 43 -15.48 -4.81 1.40
N ALA A 44 -15.66 -5.45 2.56
CA ALA A 44 -14.55 -5.92 3.37
C ALA A 44 -13.83 -7.08 2.68
N LEU A 45 -12.50 -7.11 2.81
CA LEU A 45 -11.70 -8.27 2.46
C LEU A 45 -11.96 -9.40 3.48
N ALA A 46 -11.69 -10.65 3.07
CA ALA A 46 -11.62 -11.76 4.01
C ALA A 46 -10.63 -11.44 5.15
N ASN A 47 -10.92 -11.88 6.38
CA ASN A 47 -10.19 -11.46 7.58
C ASN A 47 -8.69 -11.79 7.52
N ASP A 48 -8.35 -12.97 7.02
CA ASP A 48 -6.99 -13.46 6.81
C ASP A 48 -6.26 -12.64 5.74
N VAL A 49 -6.90 -12.39 4.59
CA VAL A 49 -6.38 -11.54 3.52
C VAL A 49 -6.12 -10.12 4.03
N ASN A 50 -7.08 -9.56 4.77
CA ASN A 50 -6.92 -8.24 5.38
C ASN A 50 -5.75 -8.22 6.36
N ALA A 51 -5.62 -9.23 7.24
CA ALA A 51 -4.52 -9.29 8.21
C ALA A 51 -3.15 -9.37 7.52
N GLU A 52 -3.02 -10.24 6.52
CA GLU A 52 -1.76 -10.41 5.79
C GLU A 52 -1.36 -9.13 5.03
N LEU A 53 -2.29 -8.53 4.29
CA LEU A 53 -2.00 -7.33 3.50
C LEU A 53 -1.70 -6.11 4.36
N LYS A 54 -2.36 -5.96 5.53
CA LYS A 54 -1.99 -4.90 6.49
C LYS A 54 -0.56 -5.05 6.97
N LEU A 55 -0.18 -6.26 7.36
CA LEU A 55 1.18 -6.54 7.80
C LEU A 55 2.19 -6.20 6.70
N LEU A 56 1.92 -6.64 5.47
CA LEU A 56 2.75 -6.36 4.30
C LEU A 56 2.93 -4.84 4.09
N LEU A 57 1.82 -4.09 4.01
CA LEU A 57 1.84 -2.65 3.75
C LEU A 57 2.58 -1.90 4.87
N ILE A 58 2.32 -2.23 6.14
CA ILE A 58 2.96 -1.59 7.29
C ILE A 58 4.48 -1.86 7.31
N LEU A 59 4.90 -3.11 7.09
CA LEU A 59 6.34 -3.47 7.08
C LEU A 59 7.09 -2.84 5.91
N LYS A 60 6.39 -2.53 4.82
CA LYS A 60 6.96 -1.91 3.62
C LYS A 60 6.90 -0.39 3.63
N MET A 61 6.65 0.24 4.76
CA MET A 61 6.83 1.70 4.94
C MET A 61 8.05 1.98 5.81
N ASP A 62 8.77 3.05 5.49
CA ASP A 62 9.70 3.63 6.46
C ASP A 62 8.94 4.34 7.58
N ARG A 63 9.66 4.74 8.63
CA ARG A 63 9.05 5.37 9.82
C ARG A 63 8.34 6.68 9.49
N VAL A 64 8.94 7.51 8.63
CA VAL A 64 8.39 8.84 8.31
C VAL A 64 7.10 8.69 7.53
N THR A 65 7.11 7.85 6.49
CA THR A 65 5.94 7.58 5.65
C THR A 65 4.84 6.90 6.46
N HIS A 66 5.19 5.96 7.34
CA HIS A 66 4.23 5.33 8.24
C HIS A 66 3.46 6.37 9.08
N ASN A 67 4.17 7.27 9.76
CA ASN A 67 3.56 8.31 10.59
C ASN A 67 2.65 9.27 9.80
N ASN A 68 2.95 9.44 8.53
CA ASN A 68 2.25 10.33 7.62
C ASN A 68 0.99 9.72 6.97
N ILE A 69 0.90 8.38 6.93
CA ILE A 69 -0.16 7.65 6.24
C ILE A 69 -1.07 6.92 7.23
N VAL A 70 -0.50 6.28 8.25
CA VAL A 70 -1.23 5.37 9.14
C VAL A 70 -1.94 6.15 10.24
N THR A 71 -3.25 5.95 10.36
CA THR A 71 -4.12 6.58 11.34
C THR A 71 -4.89 5.53 12.14
N ALA A 72 -5.60 5.96 13.19
CA ALA A 72 -6.50 5.08 13.93
C ALA A 72 -7.60 4.47 13.04
N ASP A 73 -8.04 5.22 12.03
CA ASP A 73 -9.15 4.85 11.14
C ASP A 73 -8.73 3.83 10.07
N ASN A 74 -7.51 3.95 9.52
CA ASN A 74 -7.08 3.08 8.42
C ASN A 74 -6.22 1.88 8.86
N ARG A 75 -5.56 1.91 10.03
CA ARG A 75 -4.66 0.82 10.47
C ARG A 75 -5.32 -0.56 10.58
N GLY A 76 -6.66 -0.59 10.64
CA GLY A 76 -7.48 -1.80 10.72
C GLY A 76 -7.81 -2.44 9.36
N SER A 77 -7.56 -1.75 8.24
CA SER A 77 -8.00 -2.14 6.90
C SER A 77 -6.89 -1.99 5.86
N ALA A 78 -6.51 -3.10 5.22
CA ALA A 78 -5.56 -3.09 4.11
C ALA A 78 -6.04 -2.23 2.94
N LYS A 79 -7.36 -2.24 2.69
CA LYS A 79 -8.00 -1.43 1.65
C LYS A 79 -7.87 0.06 1.92
N LEU A 80 -8.13 0.49 3.16
CA LEU A 80 -7.97 1.89 3.55
C LEU A 80 -6.49 2.32 3.55
N LEU A 81 -5.56 1.45 3.96
CA LEU A 81 -4.13 1.72 3.84
C LEU A 81 -3.70 1.89 2.38
N TRP A 82 -4.11 0.97 1.50
CA TRP A 82 -3.82 1.06 0.07
C TRP A 82 -4.33 2.36 -0.55
N LYS A 83 -5.59 2.73 -0.24
CA LYS A 83 -6.17 4.00 -0.67
C LYS A 83 -5.37 5.21 -0.14
N ALA A 84 -5.08 5.24 1.17
CA ALA A 84 -4.34 6.34 1.78
C ALA A 84 -2.93 6.52 1.20
N ILE A 85 -2.24 5.42 0.85
CA ILE A 85 -0.95 5.48 0.14
C ILE A 85 -1.14 6.15 -1.23
N LYS A 86 -2.07 5.68 -2.04
CA LYS A 86 -2.31 6.26 -3.38
C LYS A 86 -2.67 7.74 -3.30
N ASP A 87 -3.55 8.11 -2.38
CA ASP A 87 -4.03 9.49 -2.21
C ASP A 87 -2.90 10.42 -1.75
N ARG A 88 -2.06 9.99 -0.80
CA ARG A 88 -0.90 10.75 -0.32
C ARG A 88 0.04 11.13 -1.47
N PHE A 89 0.38 10.17 -2.31
CA PHE A 89 1.36 10.39 -3.37
C PHE A 89 0.77 11.00 -4.63
N ALA A 90 -0.53 10.83 -4.90
CA ALA A 90 -1.24 11.62 -5.90
C ALA A 90 -1.23 13.12 -5.51
N SER A 91 -1.47 13.41 -4.23
CA SER A 91 -1.41 14.77 -3.69
C SER A 91 -0.01 15.38 -3.82
N SER A 92 1.04 14.69 -3.35
CA SER A 92 2.43 15.17 -3.45
C SER A 92 2.86 15.45 -4.90
N GLN A 93 2.46 14.60 -5.84
CA GLN A 93 2.75 14.81 -7.27
C GLN A 93 1.97 15.98 -7.86
N SER A 94 0.76 16.26 -7.38
CA SER A 94 0.00 17.45 -7.79
C SER A 94 0.58 18.74 -7.21
N SER A 95 1.01 18.74 -5.94
CA SER A 95 1.61 19.89 -5.27
C SER A 95 2.99 20.24 -5.84
N ASN A 96 3.79 19.26 -6.25
CA ASN A 96 5.08 19.51 -6.90
C ASN A 96 4.96 20.04 -8.35
N ARG A 97 3.74 20.15 -8.88
CA ARG A 97 3.45 20.65 -10.23
C ARG A 97 2.71 22.00 -10.24
N ALA A 98 2.32 22.52 -9.08
CA ALA A 98 1.65 23.81 -8.90
C ALA A 98 2.68 24.94 -8.68
#